data_AF-A2CLB8-F1
#
_entry.id   AF-A2CLB8-F1
#
_cell.length_a   1.000
_cell.length_b   1.000
_cell.length_c   1.000
_cell.angle_alpha   90.00
_cell.angle_beta   90.00
_cell.angle_gamma   90.00
#
_symmetry.space_group_name_H-M   'P 1'
#
loop_
_entity.id
_entity.type
_entity.pdbx_description
1 polymer ?
#
loop_
_entity_poly.entity_id
_entity_poly.type
_entity_poly.pdbx_seq_one_letter_code
_entity_poly.pdbx_strand_id
1 'polypeptide(L)'
;VTGLLDPPELIKPPKILVIEGLHPMYDERVRDLLDFSIYLDISNEVKFAWKIQRDMAERGHSLESIKASIEARKPDFDAYIDPQKQYADTVIEVLPTELIPDDNEGKVLRVKLIMKEGVKHFSPVYLFDEGSTISWIPCGRKLTCSYPGIKFAYGPDTYFDHEVSVLEMDGQFDRLDELIYVESHLSNISTKFYGE
;
A
#
# COMPACT_ATOMS: atom_id res chain seq x y z
N VAL A 1 -1.80 13.81 -24.22
CA VAL A 1 -1.84 14.98 -23.31
C VAL A 1 -0.91 16.03 -23.89
N THR A 2 -1.36 17.27 -24.08
CA THR A 2 -0.59 18.35 -24.72
C THR A 2 0.55 18.89 -23.84
N GLY A 3 0.50 18.62 -22.53
CA GLY A 3 1.49 19.14 -21.57
C GLY A 3 1.31 20.63 -21.26
N LEU A 4 0.15 21.20 -21.60
CA LEU A 4 -0.18 22.60 -21.36
C LEU A 4 -1.20 22.73 -20.22
N LEU A 5 -1.25 23.91 -19.61
CA LEU A 5 -2.29 24.28 -18.66
C LEU A 5 -3.50 24.81 -19.44
N ASP A 6 -4.59 24.06 -19.40
CA ASP A 6 -5.87 24.45 -20.01
C ASP A 6 -6.61 25.50 -19.15
N PRO A 7 -7.63 26.18 -19.70
CA PRO A 7 -8.47 27.10 -18.92
C PRO A 7 -9.10 26.42 -17.69
N PRO A 8 -9.41 27.19 -16.63
CA PRO A 8 -9.96 26.63 -15.41
C PRO A 8 -11.37 26.05 -15.62
N GLU A 9 -11.72 25.09 -14.78
CA GLU A 9 -13.06 24.53 -14.68
C GLU A 9 -13.72 24.88 -13.33
N LEU A 10 -15.05 24.93 -13.32
CA LEU A 10 -15.82 25.23 -12.11
C LEU A 10 -16.06 23.95 -11.30
N ILE A 11 -15.44 23.85 -10.13
CA ILE A 11 -15.67 22.76 -9.17
C ILE A 11 -16.67 23.21 -8.11
N LYS A 12 -17.74 22.44 -7.92
CA LYS A 12 -18.70 22.64 -6.82
C LYS A 12 -18.25 21.86 -5.59
N PRO A 13 -18.42 22.37 -4.36
CA PRO A 13 -18.06 21.64 -3.15
C PRO A 13 -18.79 20.29 -3.06
N PRO A 14 -18.07 19.15 -3.08
CA PRO A 14 -18.67 17.84 -2.87
C PRO A 14 -18.82 17.55 -1.37
N LYS A 15 -19.46 16.42 -1.03
CA LYS A 15 -19.47 15.92 0.35
C LYS A 15 -18.10 15.40 0.80
N ILE A 16 -17.36 14.80 -0.14
CA ILE A 16 -16.02 14.25 0.05
C ILE A 16 -15.19 14.76 -1.13
N LEU A 17 -14.09 15.45 -0.85
CA LEU A 17 -13.12 15.88 -1.84
C LEU A 17 -11.84 15.07 -1.64
N VAL A 18 -11.39 14.39 -2.69
CA VAL A 18 -10.11 13.69 -2.69
C VAL A 18 -9.14 14.49 -3.54
N ILE A 19 -8.01 14.88 -2.97
CA ILE A 19 -6.88 15.42 -3.72
C ILE A 19 -5.83 14.34 -3.90
N GLU A 20 -5.45 14.08 -5.14
CA GLU A 20 -4.50 13.03 -5.51
C GLU A 20 -3.33 13.64 -6.30
N GLY A 21 -2.13 13.15 -6.05
CA GLY A 21 -0.96 13.49 -6.86
C GLY A 21 0.33 13.30 -6.09
N LEU A 22 1.37 14.00 -6.56
CA LEU A 22 2.72 13.90 -6.00
C LEU A 22 2.91 14.66 -4.68
N HIS A 23 2.09 15.67 -4.39
CA HIS A 23 2.33 16.60 -3.27
C HIS A 23 1.10 16.90 -2.38
N PRO A 24 0.15 15.97 -2.13
CA PRO A 24 -1.03 16.27 -1.31
C PRO A 24 -0.68 16.63 0.14
N MET A 25 0.47 16.18 0.65
CA MET A 25 0.90 16.38 2.05
C MET A 25 2.21 17.18 2.16
N TYR A 26 2.69 17.79 1.07
CA TYR A 26 3.97 18.50 1.09
C TYR A 26 3.87 19.86 1.81
N ASP A 27 2.80 20.62 1.52
CA ASP A 27 2.56 21.93 2.14
C ASP A 27 1.77 21.76 3.44
N GLU A 28 2.30 22.28 4.54
CA GLU A 28 1.66 22.26 5.87
C GLU A 28 0.24 22.83 5.85
N ARG A 29 0.00 23.90 5.08
CA ARG A 29 -1.32 24.54 5.01
C ARG A 29 -2.35 23.65 4.34
N VAL A 30 -1.92 22.77 3.44
CA VAL A 30 -2.81 21.78 2.80
C VAL A 30 -3.02 20.60 3.74
N ARG A 31 -1.96 20.14 4.43
CA ARG A 31 -2.07 19.07 5.42
C ARG A 31 -3.09 19.38 6.52
N ASP A 32 -3.12 20.62 7.01
CA ASP A 32 -4.06 21.05 8.05
C ASP A 32 -5.54 21.02 7.59
N LEU A 33 -5.79 20.88 6.29
CA LEU A 33 -7.13 20.78 5.71
C LEU A 33 -7.55 19.33 5.43
N LEU A 34 -6.66 18.35 5.62
CA LEU A 34 -6.96 16.95 5.37
C LEU A 34 -7.62 16.33 6.60
N ASP A 35 -8.79 15.73 6.39
CA ASP A 35 -9.47 14.94 7.43
C ASP A 35 -8.86 13.53 7.58
N PHE A 36 -8.25 13.02 6.51
CA PHE A 36 -7.55 11.72 6.47
C PHE A 36 -6.54 11.69 5.33
N SER A 37 -5.40 11.04 5.53
CA SER A 37 -4.27 11.02 4.59
C SER A 37 -3.77 9.62 4.30
N ILE A 38 -3.58 9.31 3.01
CA ILE A 38 -3.09 8.01 2.53
C ILE A 38 -1.81 8.22 1.71
N TYR A 39 -0.81 7.39 1.96
CA TYR A 39 0.37 7.29 1.11
C TYR A 39 0.50 5.87 0.53
N LEU A 40 0.65 5.78 -0.79
CA LEU A 40 0.94 4.51 -1.46
C LEU A 40 2.44 4.43 -1.75
N ASP A 41 3.14 3.62 -0.97
CA ASP A 41 4.56 3.37 -1.15
C ASP A 41 4.77 2.08 -1.95
N ILE A 42 5.49 2.18 -3.05
CA ILE A 42 5.79 1.03 -3.89
C ILE A 42 7.31 0.94 -3.99
N SER A 43 7.86 -0.20 -3.61
CA SER A 43 9.30 -0.44 -3.65
C SER A 43 9.84 -0.25 -5.07
N ASN A 44 11.13 0.08 -5.19
CA ASN A 44 11.75 0.29 -6.49
C ASN A 44 11.75 -1.00 -7.33
N GLU A 45 11.88 -2.15 -6.68
CA GLU A 45 11.83 -3.47 -7.28
C GLU A 45 10.47 -3.75 -7.90
N VAL A 46 9.37 -3.49 -7.15
CA VAL A 46 8.01 -3.67 -7.66
C VAL A 46 7.70 -2.66 -8.76
N LYS A 47 8.04 -1.37 -8.57
CA LYS A 47 7.93 -0.34 -9.63
C LYS A 47 8.64 -0.76 -10.91
N PHE A 48 9.82 -1.35 -10.78
CA PHE A 48 10.61 -1.82 -11.91
C PHE A 48 9.96 -3.03 -12.59
N ALA A 49 9.53 -4.05 -11.83
CA ALA A 49 8.86 -5.24 -12.36
C ALA A 49 7.59 -4.87 -13.13
N TRP A 50 6.72 -4.03 -12.55
CA TRP A 50 5.50 -3.57 -13.23
C TRP A 50 5.78 -2.73 -14.46
N LYS A 51 6.82 -1.87 -14.41
CA LYS A 51 7.21 -1.08 -15.58
C LYS A 51 7.74 -1.95 -16.71
N ILE A 52 8.52 -3.00 -16.40
CA ILE A 52 8.94 -3.99 -17.40
C ILE A 52 7.72 -4.68 -18.01
N GLN A 53 6.83 -5.24 -17.20
CA GLN A 53 5.69 -5.99 -17.71
C GLN A 53 4.79 -5.14 -18.61
N ARG A 54 4.51 -3.90 -18.20
CA ARG A 54 3.73 -2.96 -19.00
C ARG A 54 4.47 -2.52 -20.26
N ASP A 55 5.73 -2.09 -20.14
CA ASP A 55 6.46 -1.54 -21.26
C ASP A 55 6.85 -2.64 -22.27
N MET A 56 7.17 -3.87 -21.84
CA MET A 56 7.36 -5.02 -22.74
C MET A 56 6.09 -5.39 -23.52
N ALA A 57 4.92 -5.20 -22.92
CA ALA A 57 3.64 -5.45 -23.60
C ALA A 57 3.30 -4.36 -24.63
N GLU A 58 3.74 -3.11 -24.42
CA GLU A 58 3.28 -1.97 -25.20
C GLU A 58 4.34 -1.30 -26.09
N ARG A 59 5.64 -1.30 -25.75
CA ARG A 59 6.69 -0.52 -26.44
C ARG A 59 8.09 -1.11 -26.24
N GLY A 60 8.82 -1.39 -27.32
CA GLY A 60 10.18 -1.97 -27.33
C GLY A 60 11.32 -1.10 -26.74
N HIS A 61 11.12 -0.50 -25.56
CA HIS A 61 12.17 0.13 -24.77
C HIS A 61 13.07 -0.93 -24.13
N SER A 62 14.38 -0.69 -24.12
CA SER A 62 15.32 -1.62 -23.48
C SER A 62 15.27 -1.49 -21.95
N LEU A 63 15.61 -2.58 -21.26
CA LEU A 63 15.64 -2.63 -19.79
C LEU A 63 16.55 -1.54 -19.19
N GLU A 64 17.65 -1.21 -19.88
CA GLU A 64 18.61 -0.19 -19.48
C GLU A 64 17.98 1.21 -19.48
N SER A 65 17.16 1.53 -20.47
CA SER A 65 16.46 2.83 -20.54
C SER A 65 15.46 2.98 -19.39
N ILE A 66 14.78 1.89 -19.03
CA ILE A 66 13.84 1.86 -17.90
C ILE A 66 14.57 2.11 -16.58
N LYS A 67 15.68 1.40 -16.32
CA LYS A 67 16.50 1.58 -15.11
C LYS A 67 17.03 3.01 -15.01
N ALA A 68 17.60 3.54 -16.10
CA ALA A 68 18.15 4.90 -16.13
C ALA A 68 17.08 5.96 -15.79
N SER A 69 15.85 5.78 -16.26
CA SER A 69 14.73 6.68 -15.96
C SER A 69 14.31 6.66 -14.50
N ILE A 70 14.46 5.54 -13.79
CA ILE A 70 14.11 5.44 -12.35
C ILE A 70 15.21 6.09 -11.53
N GLU A 71 16.48 5.75 -11.80
CA GLU A 71 17.65 6.33 -11.12
C GLU A 71 17.68 7.86 -11.25
N ALA A 72 17.37 8.40 -12.43
CA ALA A 72 17.35 9.85 -12.66
C ALA A 72 16.29 10.60 -11.83
N ARG A 73 15.20 9.93 -11.44
CA ARG A 73 14.09 10.53 -10.66
C ARG A 73 14.25 10.33 -9.16
N LYS A 74 15.10 9.39 -8.74
CA LYS A 74 15.29 9.02 -7.34
C LYS A 74 15.67 10.21 -6.44
N PRO A 75 16.59 11.12 -6.81
CA PRO A 75 16.95 12.24 -5.95
C PRO A 75 15.77 13.15 -5.61
N ASP A 76 14.95 13.51 -6.61
CA ASP A 76 13.77 14.34 -6.39
C ASP A 76 12.67 13.58 -5.64
N PHE A 77 12.51 12.28 -5.91
CA PHE A 77 11.56 11.43 -5.19
C PHE A 77 11.91 11.37 -3.70
N ASP A 78 13.17 11.04 -3.38
CA ASP A 78 13.64 10.92 -2.00
C ASP A 78 13.61 12.27 -1.27
N ALA A 79 13.78 13.39 -1.98
CA ALA A 79 13.77 14.73 -1.38
C ALA A 79 12.35 15.31 -1.16
N TYR A 80 11.41 15.07 -2.07
CA TYR A 80 10.13 15.79 -2.10
C TYR A 80 8.89 14.90 -1.98
N ILE A 81 9.00 13.63 -2.33
CA ILE A 81 7.86 12.70 -2.36
C ILE A 81 7.89 11.79 -1.14
N ASP A 82 8.98 11.06 -0.96
CA ASP A 82 9.16 10.07 0.11
C ASP A 82 8.89 10.61 1.53
N PRO A 83 9.36 11.84 1.88
CA PRO A 83 9.16 12.38 3.23
C PRO A 83 7.69 12.57 3.61
N GLN A 84 6.76 12.66 2.66
CA GLN A 84 5.34 12.86 2.94
C GLN A 84 4.70 11.68 3.69
N LYS A 85 5.30 10.47 3.65
CA LYS A 85 4.84 9.29 4.39
C LYS A 85 4.67 9.53 5.90
N GLN A 86 5.52 10.37 6.49
CA GLN A 86 5.48 10.66 7.93
C GLN A 86 4.19 11.37 8.37
N TYR A 87 3.46 11.97 7.42
CA TYR A 87 2.23 12.71 7.66
C TYR A 87 0.97 11.91 7.34
N ALA A 88 1.10 10.72 6.75
CA ALA A 88 -0.04 9.89 6.41
C ALA A 88 -0.63 9.23 7.67
N ASP A 89 -1.97 9.11 7.70
CA ASP A 89 -2.67 8.32 8.71
C ASP A 89 -2.54 6.82 8.39
N THR A 90 -2.48 6.49 7.10
CA THR A 90 -2.25 5.14 6.61
C THR A 90 -1.23 5.13 5.47
N VAL A 91 -0.25 4.23 5.55
CA VAL A 91 0.68 3.92 4.45
C VAL A 91 0.43 2.49 3.97
N ILE A 92 0.29 2.32 2.65
CA ILE A 92 0.29 1.00 2.01
C ILE A 92 1.66 0.83 1.36
N GLU A 93 2.50 -0.03 1.94
CA GLU A 93 3.84 -0.33 1.42
C GLU A 93 3.82 -1.66 0.65
N VAL A 94 4.15 -1.61 -0.64
CA VAL A 94 4.15 -2.76 -1.55
C VAL A 94 5.59 -3.18 -1.84
N LEU A 95 5.92 -4.40 -1.44
CA LEU A 95 7.24 -5.02 -1.50
C LEU A 95 7.19 -6.33 -2.31
N PRO A 96 8.33 -6.82 -2.83
CA PRO A 96 8.42 -8.18 -3.36
C PRO A 96 8.07 -9.22 -2.29
N THR A 97 7.49 -10.34 -2.71
CA THR A 97 7.18 -11.46 -1.82
C THR A 97 8.44 -12.07 -1.20
N GLU A 98 8.33 -12.59 0.02
CA GLU A 98 9.37 -13.42 0.64
C GLU A 98 9.02 -14.92 0.57
N LEU A 99 7.82 -15.28 0.09
CA LEU A 99 7.38 -16.68 0.00
C LEU A 99 7.99 -17.43 -1.19
N ILE A 100 8.33 -16.71 -2.26
CA ILE A 100 8.94 -17.26 -3.47
C ILE A 100 10.35 -16.67 -3.60
N PRO A 101 11.41 -17.48 -3.46
CA PRO A 101 12.78 -17.01 -3.64
C PRO A 101 12.99 -16.47 -5.06
N ASP A 102 13.67 -15.33 -5.14
CA ASP A 102 14.06 -14.66 -6.40
C ASP A 102 12.88 -14.30 -7.34
N ASP A 103 11.65 -14.17 -6.80
CA ASP A 103 10.52 -13.69 -7.61
C ASP A 103 10.71 -12.23 -8.01
N ASN A 104 10.65 -11.99 -9.32
CA ASN A 104 10.72 -10.66 -9.92
C ASN A 104 9.54 -10.40 -10.88
N GLU A 105 8.52 -11.26 -10.86
CA GLU A 105 7.34 -11.06 -11.68
C GLU A 105 6.41 -9.97 -11.10
N GLY A 106 6.49 -9.68 -9.81
CA GLY A 106 5.66 -8.65 -9.18
C GLY A 106 4.16 -8.99 -9.17
N LYS A 107 3.83 -10.29 -9.26
CA LYS A 107 2.47 -10.83 -9.17
C LYS A 107 2.11 -11.20 -7.74
N VAL A 108 3.03 -11.91 -7.07
CA VAL A 108 2.92 -12.22 -5.65
C VAL A 108 3.67 -11.14 -4.89
N LEU A 109 3.01 -10.52 -3.92
CA LEU A 109 3.51 -9.32 -3.25
C LEU A 109 3.43 -9.50 -1.76
N ARG A 110 4.34 -8.82 -1.07
CA ARG A 110 4.24 -8.54 0.35
C ARG A 110 3.76 -7.12 0.52
N VAL A 111 2.59 -6.94 1.11
CA VAL A 111 1.96 -5.64 1.29
C VAL A 111 1.78 -5.38 2.78
N LYS A 112 2.28 -4.24 3.25
CA LYS A 112 2.06 -3.75 4.60
C LYS A 112 1.04 -2.63 4.60
N LEU A 113 0.09 -2.73 5.51
CA LEU A 113 -0.84 -1.68 5.91
C LEU A 113 -0.32 -1.12 7.24
N ILE A 114 0.32 0.04 7.16
CA ILE A 114 0.88 0.76 8.31
C ILE A 114 -0.15 1.81 8.72
N MET A 115 -0.62 1.75 9.96
CA MET A 115 -1.75 2.56 10.46
C MET A 115 -1.32 3.35 11.68
N LYS A 116 -1.47 4.67 11.62
CA LYS A 116 -1.08 5.59 12.69
C LYS A 116 -1.99 5.45 13.90
N GLU A 117 -1.39 5.29 15.08
CA GLU A 117 -2.11 5.21 16.34
C GLU A 117 -2.57 6.59 16.83
N GLY A 118 -3.64 6.60 17.63
CA GLY A 118 -4.14 7.82 18.28
C GLY A 118 -4.85 8.83 17.37
N VAL A 119 -5.06 8.50 16.10
CA VAL A 119 -5.85 9.33 15.17
C VAL A 119 -7.33 9.26 15.53
N LYS A 120 -7.98 10.41 15.68
CA LYS A 120 -9.38 10.49 16.09
C LYS A 120 -10.28 9.88 15.02
N HIS A 121 -11.25 9.05 15.43
CA HIS A 121 -12.19 8.35 14.54
C HIS A 121 -11.54 7.32 13.60
N PHE A 122 -10.28 6.97 13.84
CA PHE A 122 -9.59 5.89 13.15
C PHE A 122 -9.17 4.85 14.19
N SER A 123 -9.64 3.62 14.00
CA SER A 123 -9.28 2.49 14.85
C SER A 123 -8.54 1.49 13.98
N PRO A 124 -7.22 1.31 14.18
CA PRO A 124 -6.43 0.41 13.35
C PRO A 124 -7.00 -1.01 13.31
N VAL A 125 -6.83 -1.64 12.15
CA VAL A 125 -7.13 -3.07 11.96
C VAL A 125 -6.11 -3.87 12.76
N TYR A 126 -6.57 -4.94 13.41
CA TYR A 126 -5.68 -5.85 14.11
C TYR A 126 -6.04 -7.31 13.80
N LEU A 127 -5.06 -8.18 14.03
CA LEU A 127 -5.22 -9.62 13.87
C LEU A 127 -5.12 -10.29 15.24
N PHE A 128 -6.16 -11.03 15.64
CA PHE A 128 -6.31 -11.73 16.92
C PHE A 128 -6.21 -10.90 18.20
N ASP A 129 -5.04 -10.33 18.51
CA ASP A 129 -4.74 -9.65 19.78
C ASP A 129 -4.03 -8.32 19.52
N GLU A 130 -4.76 -7.22 19.74
CA GLU A 130 -4.33 -5.84 19.49
C GLU A 130 -3.07 -5.48 20.29
N GLY A 131 -2.07 -4.91 19.63
CA GLY A 131 -0.80 -4.52 20.25
C GLY A 131 0.20 -5.66 20.49
N SER A 132 -0.14 -6.91 20.14
CA SER A 132 0.79 -8.05 20.18
C SER A 132 1.49 -8.27 18.83
N THR A 133 2.59 -9.02 18.80
CA THR A 133 3.24 -9.45 17.56
C THR A 133 2.79 -10.85 17.16
N ILE A 134 2.18 -10.98 15.98
CA ILE A 134 1.58 -12.21 15.47
C ILE A 134 2.12 -12.53 14.08
N SER A 135 2.32 -13.83 13.83
CA SER A 135 2.53 -14.39 12.49
C SER A 135 1.53 -15.51 12.29
N TRP A 136 0.78 -15.45 11.18
CA TRP A 136 -0.35 -16.33 10.93
C TRP A 136 -0.36 -16.84 9.50
N ILE A 137 -0.50 -18.17 9.34
CA ILE A 137 -0.70 -18.81 8.05
C ILE A 137 -2.10 -19.44 8.08
N PRO A 138 -3.09 -18.89 7.35
CA PRO A 138 -4.45 -19.43 7.33
C PRO A 138 -4.54 -20.79 6.62
N CYS A 139 -3.61 -21.07 5.72
CA CYS A 139 -3.56 -22.28 4.92
C CYS A 139 -3.29 -23.52 5.80
N GLY A 140 -4.19 -24.49 5.77
CA GLY A 140 -4.10 -25.71 6.58
C GLY A 140 -5.20 -26.71 6.24
N ARG A 141 -5.58 -27.54 7.22
CA ARG A 141 -6.55 -28.62 6.99
C ARG A 141 -7.94 -28.13 6.56
N LYS A 142 -8.38 -26.97 7.08
CA LYS A 142 -9.71 -26.41 6.83
C LYS A 142 -9.73 -25.43 5.65
N LEU A 143 -8.56 -24.93 5.23
CA LEU A 143 -8.41 -23.98 4.14
C LEU A 143 -7.19 -24.38 3.31
N THR A 144 -7.42 -25.04 2.18
CA THR A 144 -6.35 -25.40 1.24
C THR A 144 -5.94 -24.18 0.42
N CYS A 145 -4.65 -23.98 0.18
CA CYS A 145 -4.15 -22.91 -0.69
C CYS A 145 -3.23 -23.52 -1.74
N SER A 146 -3.16 -22.92 -2.94
CA SER A 146 -2.10 -23.29 -3.89
C SER A 146 -0.78 -22.67 -3.45
N TYR A 147 0.32 -23.12 -4.05
CA TYR A 147 1.63 -22.51 -3.80
C TYR A 147 1.64 -21.06 -4.32
N PRO A 148 2.22 -20.09 -3.58
CA PRO A 148 2.94 -20.23 -2.31
C PRO A 148 2.06 -20.13 -1.05
N GLY A 149 0.77 -19.87 -1.22
CA GLY A 149 -0.19 -19.66 -0.14
C GLY A 149 -0.19 -18.22 0.34
N ILE A 150 -0.58 -18.05 1.59
CA ILE A 150 -0.80 -16.75 2.22
C ILE A 150 -0.16 -16.76 3.61
N LYS A 151 0.52 -15.68 3.96
CA LYS A 151 1.08 -15.44 5.29
C LYS A 151 0.71 -14.02 5.72
N PHE A 152 0.22 -13.90 6.94
CA PHE A 152 -0.03 -12.63 7.60
C PHE A 152 0.97 -12.40 8.72
N ALA A 153 1.30 -11.14 8.94
CA ALA A 153 1.92 -10.68 10.17
C ALA A 153 1.15 -9.47 10.72
N TYR A 154 1.16 -9.31 12.03
CA TYR A 154 0.60 -8.15 12.70
C TYR A 154 1.51 -7.75 13.85
N GLY A 155 1.65 -6.45 14.11
CA GLY A 155 2.25 -5.98 15.34
C GLY A 155 2.39 -4.47 15.45
N PRO A 156 2.69 -3.96 16.65
CA PRO A 156 3.07 -2.57 16.85
C PRO A 156 4.46 -2.30 16.28
N ASP A 157 4.69 -1.09 15.79
CA ASP A 157 5.98 -0.59 15.31
C ASP A 157 6.09 0.93 15.55
N THR A 158 7.27 1.49 15.33
CA THR A 158 7.50 2.93 15.32
C THR A 158 7.84 3.39 13.91
N TYR A 159 7.07 4.33 13.35
CA TYR A 159 7.23 4.84 11.99
C TYR A 159 7.37 6.36 11.99
N PHE A 160 8.57 6.86 11.66
CA PHE A 160 8.93 8.30 11.76
C PHE A 160 8.57 8.91 13.13
N ASP A 161 9.01 8.26 14.21
CA ASP A 161 8.74 8.67 15.60
C ASP A 161 7.25 8.69 16.01
N HIS A 162 6.38 8.07 15.22
CA HIS A 162 4.97 7.84 15.56
C HIS A 162 4.74 6.36 15.87
N GLU A 163 3.92 6.08 16.87
CA GLU A 163 3.40 4.74 17.12
C GLU A 163 2.45 4.32 15.99
N VAL A 164 2.64 3.12 15.46
CA VAL A 164 1.81 2.55 14.41
C VAL A 164 1.47 1.09 14.69
N SER A 165 0.33 0.63 14.18
CA SER A 165 0.03 -0.78 14.01
C SER A 165 0.28 -1.19 12.55
N VAL A 166 0.98 -2.29 12.34
CA VAL A 166 1.29 -2.81 11.01
C VAL A 166 0.58 -4.15 10.81
N LEU A 167 -0.27 -4.23 9.78
CA LEU A 167 -0.82 -5.48 9.28
C LEU A 167 -0.16 -5.79 7.94
N GLU A 168 0.42 -6.97 7.79
CA GLU A 168 1.11 -7.41 6.59
C GLU A 168 0.43 -8.64 6.00
N MET A 169 0.31 -8.68 4.67
CA MET A 169 -0.03 -9.87 3.89
C MET A 169 1.07 -10.14 2.87
N ASP A 170 1.61 -11.35 2.88
CA ASP A 170 2.50 -11.88 1.85
C ASP A 170 1.82 -13.06 1.15
N GLY A 171 1.83 -13.08 -0.18
CA GLY A 171 1.17 -14.09 -0.99
C GLY A 171 0.08 -13.52 -1.88
N GLN A 172 -0.85 -14.37 -2.29
CA GLN A 172 -2.00 -14.00 -3.11
C GLN A 172 -3.21 -14.87 -2.75
N PHE A 173 -4.41 -14.37 -3.04
CA PHE A 173 -5.63 -15.18 -2.99
C PHE A 173 -5.82 -15.92 -4.31
N ASP A 174 -5.92 -17.24 -4.26
CA ASP A 174 -6.25 -18.06 -5.43
C ASP A 174 -7.76 -18.36 -5.48
N ARG A 175 -8.41 -18.45 -4.31
CA ARG A 175 -9.83 -18.83 -4.19
C ARG A 175 -10.58 -17.89 -3.25
N LEU A 176 -11.86 -17.67 -3.53
CA LEU A 176 -12.70 -16.79 -2.73
C LEU A 176 -12.82 -17.22 -1.25
N ASP A 177 -12.80 -18.53 -0.99
CA ASP A 177 -12.83 -19.08 0.38
C ASP A 177 -11.66 -18.56 1.23
N GLU A 178 -10.51 -18.29 0.61
CA GLU A 178 -9.32 -17.78 1.32
C GLU A 178 -9.53 -16.33 1.77
N LEU A 179 -10.14 -15.51 0.92
CA LEU A 179 -10.48 -14.12 1.25
C LEU A 179 -11.52 -14.06 2.38
N ILE A 180 -12.60 -14.83 2.26
CA ILE A 180 -13.66 -14.90 3.29
C ILE A 180 -13.09 -15.38 4.62
N TYR A 181 -12.18 -16.37 4.57
CA TYR A 181 -11.54 -16.88 5.77
C TYR A 181 -10.67 -15.80 6.43
N VAL A 182 -9.84 -15.08 5.66
CA VAL A 182 -9.03 -13.98 6.19
C VAL A 182 -9.89 -12.88 6.81
N GLU A 183 -10.90 -12.39 6.10
CA GLU A 183 -11.80 -11.35 6.59
C GLU A 183 -12.43 -11.74 7.93
N SER A 184 -12.89 -12.98 8.05
CA SER A 184 -13.53 -13.47 9.29
C SER A 184 -12.62 -13.54 10.52
N HIS A 185 -11.29 -13.40 10.34
CA HIS A 185 -10.30 -13.39 11.42
C HIS A 185 -9.66 -12.01 11.65
N LEU A 186 -9.90 -11.04 10.76
CA LEU A 186 -9.50 -9.65 10.98
C LEU A 186 -10.51 -8.94 11.90
N SER A 187 -10.02 -7.97 12.66
CA SER A 187 -10.82 -7.17 13.57
C SER A 187 -10.67 -5.67 13.24
N ASN A 188 -11.67 -4.86 13.61
CA ASN A 188 -11.73 -3.43 13.30
C ASN A 188 -11.74 -3.05 11.80
N ILE A 189 -12.16 -3.97 10.92
CA ILE A 189 -12.25 -3.71 9.46
C ILE A 189 -13.36 -2.73 9.05
N SER A 190 -14.10 -2.14 10.00
CA SER A 190 -15.10 -1.09 9.78
C SER A 190 -16.27 -1.46 8.84
N THR A 191 -16.51 -2.76 8.63
CA THR A 191 -17.60 -3.25 7.78
C THR A 191 -18.98 -3.02 8.41
N LYS A 192 -19.99 -2.80 7.56
CA LYS A 192 -21.41 -2.65 7.93
C LYS A 192 -22.11 -3.99 8.09
N PHE A 193 -21.63 -5.01 7.39
CA PHE A 193 -22.11 -6.38 7.44
C PHE A 193 -20.95 -7.34 7.12
N TYR A 194 -21.12 -8.62 7.42
CA TYR A 194 -20.12 -9.65 7.15
C TYR A 194 -19.99 -9.89 5.64
N GLY A 195 -18.77 -9.80 5.10
CA GLY A 195 -18.50 -9.95 3.66
C GLY A 195 -18.76 -8.69 2.81
N GLU A 196 -18.74 -7.50 3.41
CA GLU A 196 -18.85 -6.21 2.67
C GLU A 196 -17.64 -5.94 1.78
#